data_AF-A0AAV8AMA6-F1
#
_entry.id   AF-A0AAV8AMA6-F1
#
_cell.length_a   1.000
_cell.length_b   1.000
_cell.length_c   1.000
_cell.angle_alpha   90.00
_cell.angle_beta   90.00
_cell.angle_gamma   90.00
#
_symmetry.space_group_name_H-M   'P 1'
#
loop_
_entity.id
_entity.type
_entity.pdbx_description
1 polymer ?
#
loop_
_entity_poly.entity_id
_entity_poly.type
_entity_poly.pdbx_seq_one_letter_code
_entity_poly.pdbx_strand_id
1 'polypeptide(L)'
;MADVDTRAICGVPEKVQLHVAMLALQFGYAGFHVVSRLALNMGISKVVFPVYRNIIALILLVPFAYFLEKKDRPQLTLSFVVQFFLLALCGITANQGFYLLGLDNTSPTFASAIQNSVPAITFAMAAALRIEKVRIDRRDGIAKILGTLACVAGASVITLYKGPTIFGPSTLNGTAASSFSQDTTLLWVNDSNGKNWTLGCIYLIGHCLSWSGWLVLQAPVLKKYPARLSVTSYTCFFGVIQFLIIAAFIERDADAWAFHSGSEVFTILYAGFIASGVAFAVQIWCIDRGGPVFVAVYQPVQTLVVAIMASLTLGEKFYLGGIIGAVMIVIGLYLVLWGKSKERAFAAKEAAALASSTCEHEGHRQAVQLPSRPPLLTSLYFPPFNHRECLMVSIDPLFMDFNYALI
;
A
#
# COMPACT_ATOMS: atom_id res chain seq x y z
N MET A 1 -37.96 -6.87 0.59
CA MET A 1 -37.19 -7.53 -0.48
C MET A 1 -36.92 -6.50 -1.57
N ALA A 2 -36.11 -5.49 -1.23
CA ALA A 2 -35.70 -4.43 -2.13
C ALA A 2 -34.39 -3.89 -1.55
N ASP A 3 -33.27 -4.49 -1.94
CA ASP A 3 -31.95 -3.98 -1.59
C ASP A 3 -30.91 -4.48 -2.60
N VAL A 4 -29.84 -3.70 -2.76
CA VAL A 4 -28.60 -4.00 -3.50
C VAL A 4 -28.57 -3.75 -5.03
N ASP A 5 -29.05 -2.60 -5.50
CA ASP A 5 -28.70 -2.17 -6.87
C ASP A 5 -28.40 -0.68 -7.00
N THR A 6 -27.44 -0.19 -6.21
CA THR A 6 -27.01 1.21 -6.29
C THR A 6 -25.51 1.33 -6.10
N ARG A 7 -24.72 0.86 -7.07
CA ARG A 7 -23.30 1.24 -7.26
C ARG A 7 -22.64 0.69 -8.55
N ALA A 8 -23.41 0.48 -9.63
CA ALA A 8 -22.83 0.15 -10.93
C ALA A 8 -22.41 1.43 -11.68
N ILE A 9 -21.11 1.62 -11.90
CA ILE A 9 -20.63 2.55 -12.94
C ILE A 9 -20.62 1.77 -14.27
N CYS A 10 -21.37 2.23 -15.27
CA CYS A 10 -21.51 1.57 -16.59
C CYS A 10 -22.03 0.11 -16.56
N GLY A 11 -22.84 -0.28 -15.58
CA GLY A 11 -23.49 -1.61 -15.55
C GLY A 11 -22.59 -2.79 -15.15
N VAL A 12 -21.32 -2.55 -14.79
CA VAL A 12 -20.40 -3.57 -14.29
C VAL A 12 -20.52 -3.70 -12.76
N PRO A 13 -20.62 -4.90 -12.18
CA PRO A 13 -20.67 -5.09 -10.72
C PRO A 13 -19.44 -4.50 -10.02
N GLU A 14 -19.63 -3.82 -8.89
CA GLU A 14 -18.55 -3.15 -8.10
C GLU A 14 -17.39 -4.11 -7.78
N LYS A 15 -17.67 -5.39 -7.47
CA LYS A 15 -16.65 -6.41 -7.25
C LYS A 15 -15.74 -6.60 -8.47
N VAL A 16 -16.32 -6.66 -9.67
CA VAL A 16 -15.56 -6.81 -10.93
C VAL A 16 -14.74 -5.55 -11.19
N GLN A 17 -15.29 -4.37 -10.94
CA GLN A 17 -14.56 -3.11 -11.07
C GLN A 17 -13.32 -3.07 -10.17
N LEU A 18 -13.44 -3.51 -8.92
CA LEU A 18 -12.31 -3.57 -7.98
C LEU A 18 -11.20 -4.51 -8.47
N HIS A 19 -11.56 -5.69 -8.97
CA HIS A 19 -10.58 -6.64 -9.50
C HIS A 19 -9.87 -6.10 -10.76
N VAL A 20 -10.63 -5.52 -11.69
CA VAL A 20 -10.07 -4.93 -12.92
C VAL A 20 -9.17 -3.73 -12.60
N ALA A 21 -9.62 -2.84 -11.71
CA ALA A 21 -8.84 -1.68 -11.27
C ALA A 21 -7.54 -2.12 -10.59
N MET A 22 -7.59 -3.14 -9.72
CA MET A 22 -6.39 -3.67 -9.08
C MET A 22 -5.42 -4.31 -10.07
N LEU A 23 -5.92 -5.10 -11.03
CA LEU A 23 -5.06 -5.66 -12.07
C LEU A 23 -4.41 -4.55 -12.90
N ALA A 24 -5.17 -3.58 -13.41
CA ALA A 24 -4.65 -2.45 -14.15
C ALA A 24 -3.59 -1.67 -13.36
N LEU A 25 -3.83 -1.47 -12.06
CA LEU A 25 -2.88 -0.83 -11.16
C LEU A 25 -1.56 -1.61 -11.04
N GLN A 26 -1.61 -2.94 -10.90
CA GLN A 26 -0.39 -3.75 -10.85
C GLN A 26 0.41 -3.72 -12.15
N PHE A 27 -0.26 -3.69 -13.30
CA PHE A 27 0.42 -3.49 -14.59
C PHE A 27 1.07 -2.11 -14.67
N GLY A 28 0.37 -1.06 -14.21
CA GLY A 28 0.92 0.30 -14.13
C GLY A 28 2.18 0.38 -13.26
N TYR A 29 2.13 -0.19 -12.06
CA TYR A 29 3.30 -0.27 -11.18
C TYR A 29 4.41 -1.15 -11.72
N ALA A 30 4.08 -2.26 -12.37
CA ALA A 30 5.09 -3.10 -13.01
C ALA A 30 5.82 -2.33 -14.11
N GLY A 31 5.10 -1.54 -14.93
CA GLY A 31 5.69 -0.67 -15.93
C GLY A 31 6.59 0.40 -15.29
N PHE A 32 6.20 0.92 -14.12
CA PHE A 32 7.03 1.90 -13.38
C PHE A 32 8.39 1.34 -12.98
N HIS A 33 8.48 0.06 -12.59
CA HIS A 33 9.75 -0.57 -12.26
C HIS A 33 10.70 -0.63 -13.46
N VAL A 34 10.19 -0.99 -14.64
CA VAL A 34 10.96 -1.03 -15.88
C VAL A 34 11.33 0.38 -16.35
N VAL A 35 10.35 1.30 -16.37
CA VAL A 35 10.54 2.70 -16.77
C VAL A 35 11.57 3.42 -15.88
N SER A 36 11.53 3.18 -14.57
CA SER A 36 12.52 3.76 -13.64
C SER A 36 13.92 3.23 -13.95
N ARG A 37 14.07 1.95 -14.30
CA ARG A 37 15.37 1.40 -14.70
C ARG A 37 15.85 1.97 -16.02
N LEU A 38 14.96 2.18 -17.00
CA LEU A 38 15.28 2.85 -18.25
C LEU A 38 15.73 4.31 -18.00
N ALA A 39 15.03 5.05 -17.15
CA ALA A 39 15.42 6.40 -16.73
C ALA A 39 16.83 6.44 -16.14
N LEU A 40 17.16 5.51 -15.24
CA LEU A 40 18.50 5.42 -14.65
C LEU A 40 19.57 5.06 -15.69
N ASN A 41 19.26 4.16 -16.64
CA ASN A 41 20.17 3.81 -17.73
C ASN A 41 20.41 4.96 -18.71
N MET A 42 19.45 5.88 -18.87
CA MET A 42 19.62 7.12 -19.65
C MET A 42 20.41 8.20 -18.90
N GLY A 43 20.77 7.97 -17.63
CA GLY A 43 21.55 8.91 -16.82
C GLY A 43 20.71 9.96 -16.09
N ILE A 44 19.37 9.83 -16.05
CA ILE A 44 18.53 10.77 -15.28
C ILE A 44 18.93 10.72 -13.81
N SER A 45 19.12 11.89 -13.20
CA SER A 45 19.48 12.00 -11.79
C SER A 45 18.45 11.32 -10.88
N LYS A 46 18.98 10.54 -9.93
CA LYS A 46 18.22 9.83 -8.89
C LYS A 46 17.52 10.78 -7.92
N VAL A 47 17.95 12.04 -7.87
CA VAL A 47 17.39 13.09 -7.01
C VAL A 47 16.38 13.94 -7.79
N VAL A 48 16.70 14.32 -9.03
CA VAL A 48 15.82 15.12 -9.89
C VAL A 48 14.59 14.34 -10.35
N PHE A 49 14.73 13.04 -10.65
CA PHE A 49 13.62 12.20 -11.10
C PHE A 49 12.44 12.17 -10.09
N PRO A 50 12.65 11.94 -8.78
CA PRO A 50 11.61 12.11 -7.76
C PRO A 50 11.02 13.53 -7.68
N VAL A 51 11.80 14.58 -7.90
CA VAL A 51 11.29 15.97 -7.87
C VAL A 51 10.21 16.13 -8.94
N TYR A 52 10.53 15.83 -10.20
CA TYR A 52 9.55 15.94 -11.29
C TYR A 52 8.36 15.00 -11.10
N ARG A 53 8.61 13.75 -10.69
CA ARG A 53 7.54 12.78 -10.39
C ARG A 53 6.53 13.34 -9.38
N ASN A 54 7.00 13.93 -8.29
CA ASN A 54 6.13 14.44 -7.23
C ASN A 54 5.48 15.79 -7.58
N ILE A 55 6.11 16.63 -8.41
CA ILE A 55 5.47 17.84 -8.97
C ILE A 55 4.28 17.45 -9.83
N ILE A 56 4.45 16.50 -10.75
CA ILE A 56 3.36 16.02 -11.61
C ILE A 56 2.24 15.43 -10.75
N ALA A 57 2.59 14.58 -9.77
CA ALA A 57 1.61 14.01 -8.84
C ALA A 57 0.85 15.11 -8.07
N LEU A 58 1.54 16.18 -7.62
CA LEU A 58 0.92 17.30 -6.93
C LEU A 58 -0.08 18.04 -7.81
N ILE A 59 0.31 18.35 -9.06
CA ILE A 59 -0.57 19.03 -10.04
C ILE A 59 -1.84 18.21 -10.28
N LEU A 60 -1.72 16.88 -10.34
CA LEU A 60 -2.86 15.98 -10.52
C LEU A 60 -3.72 15.89 -9.26
N LEU A 61 -3.12 15.70 -8.08
CA LEU A 61 -3.85 15.41 -6.84
C LEU A 61 -4.48 16.63 -6.19
N VAL A 62 -3.84 17.80 -6.25
CA VAL A 62 -4.31 19.02 -5.56
C VAL A 62 -5.72 19.45 -5.99
N PRO A 63 -6.09 19.47 -7.28
CA PRO A 63 -7.45 19.78 -7.70
C PRO A 63 -8.48 18.83 -7.08
N PHE A 64 -8.24 17.51 -7.14
CA PHE A 64 -9.15 16.52 -6.54
C PHE A 64 -9.21 16.64 -5.02
N ALA A 65 -8.08 16.84 -4.35
CA ALA A 65 -8.03 17.08 -2.91
C ALA A 65 -8.83 18.33 -2.52
N TYR A 66 -8.72 19.42 -3.29
CA TYR A 66 -9.46 20.64 -3.05
C TYR A 66 -10.97 20.48 -3.27
N PHE A 67 -11.39 19.87 -4.38
CA PHE A 67 -12.80 19.78 -4.74
C PHE A 67 -13.55 18.65 -4.00
N LEU A 68 -12.92 17.50 -3.77
CA LEU A 68 -13.58 16.34 -3.17
C LEU A 68 -13.56 16.39 -1.64
N GLU A 69 -12.49 16.88 -1.02
CA GLU A 69 -12.29 16.79 0.43
C GLU A 69 -12.43 18.14 1.15
N LYS A 70 -12.96 19.17 0.48
CA LYS A 70 -13.11 20.52 1.05
C LYS A 70 -13.82 20.53 2.40
N LYS A 71 -14.82 19.67 2.57
CA LYS A 71 -15.69 19.60 3.76
C LYS A 71 -15.08 18.75 4.87
N ASP A 72 -14.29 17.75 4.51
CA ASP A 72 -13.74 16.77 5.44
C ASP A 72 -12.37 17.19 6.01
N ARG A 73 -11.85 18.33 5.54
CA ARG A 73 -10.50 18.83 5.82
C ARG A 73 -10.44 19.62 7.14
N PRO A 74 -9.78 19.10 8.18
CA PRO A 74 -9.55 19.86 9.40
C PRO A 74 -8.58 21.03 9.17
N GLN A 75 -8.61 21.99 10.09
CA GLN A 75 -7.68 23.11 10.10
C GLN A 75 -6.23 22.63 10.20
N LEU A 76 -5.35 23.24 9.40
CA LEU A 76 -3.94 22.91 9.40
C LEU A 76 -3.26 23.51 10.64
N THR A 77 -2.89 22.66 11.60
CA THR A 77 -2.11 23.05 12.77
C THR A 77 -0.62 22.77 12.54
N LEU A 78 0.26 23.40 13.32
CA LEU A 78 1.70 23.13 13.27
C LEU A 78 2.00 21.64 13.53
N SER A 79 1.23 20.98 14.40
CA SER A 79 1.37 19.54 14.65
C SER A 79 1.12 18.72 13.37
N PHE A 80 0.09 19.05 12.60
CA PHE A 80 -0.17 18.38 11.32
C PHE A 80 0.90 18.68 10.28
N VAL A 81 1.41 19.91 10.22
CA VAL A 81 2.53 20.28 9.34
C VAL A 81 3.75 19.40 9.61
N VAL A 82 4.14 19.25 10.89
CA VAL A 82 5.26 18.40 11.28
C VAL A 82 4.99 16.93 10.95
N GLN A 83 3.78 16.43 11.21
CA GLN A 83 3.41 15.06 10.85
C GLN A 83 3.50 14.82 9.34
N PHE A 84 2.98 15.73 8.51
CA PHE A 84 3.05 15.62 7.04
C PHE A 84 4.48 15.69 6.53
N PHE A 85 5.33 16.54 7.14
CA PHE A 85 6.75 16.59 6.82
C PHE A 85 7.46 15.25 7.13
N LEU A 86 7.19 14.65 8.29
CA LEU A 86 7.75 13.35 8.67
C LEU A 86 7.22 12.20 7.80
N LEU A 87 5.92 12.24 7.46
CA LEU A 87 5.33 11.30 6.50
C LEU A 87 5.98 11.45 5.12
N ALA A 88 6.27 12.66 4.66
CA ALA A 88 6.97 12.89 3.41
C ALA A 88 8.42 12.37 3.46
N LEU A 89 9.11 12.60 4.58
CA LEU A 89 10.48 12.12 4.77
C LEU A 89 10.55 10.61 4.66
N CYS A 90 9.60 9.90 5.28
CA CYS A 90 9.54 8.45 5.27
C CYS A 90 8.98 7.91 3.94
N GLY A 91 7.82 8.40 3.49
CA GLY A 91 7.05 7.84 2.38
C GLY A 91 7.42 8.34 0.99
N ILE A 92 8.09 9.49 0.89
CA ILE A 92 8.54 10.06 -0.39
C ILE A 92 10.06 10.06 -0.44
N THR A 93 10.73 10.80 0.44
CA THR A 93 12.18 11.05 0.34
C THR A 93 13.00 9.78 0.56
N ALA A 94 12.87 9.15 1.72
CA ALA A 94 13.58 7.91 2.03
C ALA A 94 13.10 6.77 1.12
N ASN A 95 11.78 6.58 0.99
CA ASN A 95 11.22 5.52 0.16
C ASN A 95 11.67 5.59 -1.30
N GLN A 96 11.46 6.72 -2.00
CA GLN A 96 11.78 6.84 -3.42
C GLN A 96 13.29 6.95 -3.66
N GLY A 97 14.02 7.62 -2.77
CA GLY A 97 15.48 7.74 -2.86
C GLY A 97 16.17 6.39 -2.72
N PHE A 98 15.83 5.62 -1.67
CA PHE A 98 16.34 4.27 -1.49
C PHE A 98 15.90 3.31 -2.60
N TYR A 99 14.69 3.48 -3.13
CA TYR A 99 14.26 2.70 -4.29
C TYR A 99 15.16 2.93 -5.50
N LEU A 100 15.44 4.18 -5.88
CA LEU A 100 16.26 4.48 -7.06
C LEU A 100 17.72 4.11 -6.88
N LEU A 101 18.29 4.34 -5.70
CA LEU A 101 19.65 3.90 -5.36
C LEU A 101 19.76 2.37 -5.36
N GLY A 102 18.75 1.69 -4.83
CA GLY A 102 18.65 0.23 -4.85
C GLY A 102 18.50 -0.32 -6.25
N LEU A 103 17.60 0.27 -7.05
CA LEU A 103 17.32 -0.13 -8.42
C LEU A 103 18.51 0.09 -9.35
N ASP A 104 19.29 1.15 -9.16
CA ASP A 104 20.49 1.41 -9.97
C ASP A 104 21.54 0.29 -9.81
N ASN A 105 21.68 -0.22 -8.60
CA ASN A 105 22.62 -1.26 -8.22
C ASN A 105 22.06 -2.70 -8.35
N THR A 106 20.77 -2.85 -8.65
CA THR A 106 20.11 -4.16 -8.77
C THR A 106 19.24 -4.24 -10.03
N SER A 107 18.14 -5.01 -9.99
CA SER A 107 17.18 -5.19 -11.08
C SER A 107 15.76 -4.79 -10.67
N PRO A 108 14.90 -4.37 -11.62
CA PRO A 108 13.47 -4.18 -11.40
C PRO A 108 12.81 -5.43 -10.80
N THR A 109 13.18 -6.60 -11.30
CA THR A 109 12.61 -7.86 -10.84
C THR A 109 12.94 -8.11 -9.37
N PHE A 110 14.20 -7.93 -8.97
CA PHE A 110 14.61 -8.07 -7.57
C PHE A 110 13.94 -7.02 -6.67
N ALA A 111 13.92 -5.75 -7.09
CA ALA A 111 13.26 -4.66 -6.36
C ALA A 111 11.75 -4.90 -6.16
N SER A 112 11.07 -5.44 -7.18
CA SER A 112 9.65 -5.78 -7.07
C SER A 112 9.39 -6.99 -6.17
N ALA A 113 10.31 -7.96 -6.11
CA ALA A 113 10.15 -9.14 -5.29
C ALA A 113 10.35 -8.86 -3.80
N ILE A 114 11.38 -8.05 -3.46
CA ILE A 114 11.63 -7.66 -2.07
C ILE A 114 10.50 -6.78 -1.51
N GLN A 115 9.79 -6.01 -2.35
CA GLN A 115 8.60 -5.24 -1.94
C GLN A 115 7.46 -6.12 -1.41
N ASN A 116 7.37 -7.40 -1.81
CA ASN A 116 6.35 -8.31 -1.27
C ASN A 116 6.53 -8.59 0.24
N SER A 117 7.69 -8.24 0.81
CA SER A 117 7.93 -8.30 2.26
C SER A 117 7.35 -7.10 3.04
N VAL A 118 6.93 -6.02 2.36
CA VAL A 118 6.42 -4.79 3.01
C VAL A 118 5.28 -5.08 3.98
N PRO A 119 4.25 -5.91 3.67
CA PRO A 119 3.17 -6.16 4.62
C PRO A 119 3.63 -6.91 5.89
N ALA A 120 4.62 -7.80 5.76
CA ALA A 120 5.22 -8.50 6.90
C ALA A 120 6.03 -7.53 7.78
N ILE A 121 6.87 -6.68 7.16
CA ILE A 121 7.63 -5.63 7.86
C ILE A 121 6.68 -4.64 8.55
N THR A 122 5.61 -4.23 7.86
CA THR A 122 4.55 -3.36 8.39
C THR A 122 3.91 -3.96 9.62
N PHE A 123 3.57 -5.26 9.59
CA PHE A 123 3.01 -5.95 10.75
C PHE A 123 4.00 -6.00 11.91
N ALA A 124 5.25 -6.40 11.67
CA ALA A 124 6.29 -6.46 12.69
C ALA A 124 6.51 -5.09 13.36
N MET A 125 6.57 -4.02 12.56
CA MET A 125 6.76 -2.67 13.07
C MET A 125 5.52 -2.14 13.82
N ALA A 126 4.30 -2.41 13.34
CA ALA A 126 3.08 -2.06 14.05
C ALA A 126 2.96 -2.78 15.41
N ALA A 127 3.40 -4.03 15.48
CA ALA A 127 3.50 -4.78 16.73
C ALA A 127 4.55 -4.18 17.67
N ALA A 128 5.74 -3.85 17.15
CA ALA A 128 6.83 -3.23 17.93
C ALA A 128 6.42 -1.86 18.52
N LEU A 129 5.68 -1.06 17.76
CA LEU A 129 5.13 0.23 18.20
C LEU A 129 3.89 0.09 19.10
N ARG A 130 3.47 -1.13 19.44
CA ARG A 130 2.24 -1.44 20.21
C ARG A 130 0.96 -0.84 19.63
N ILE A 131 0.96 -0.59 18.32
CA ILE A 131 -0.23 -0.15 17.57
C ILE A 131 -1.14 -1.36 17.33
N GLU A 132 -0.56 -2.53 17.06
CA GLU A 132 -1.28 -3.80 16.91
C GLU A 132 -1.02 -4.71 18.12
N LYS A 133 -2.07 -5.34 18.68
CA LYS A 133 -1.92 -6.34 19.75
C LYS A 133 -1.72 -7.74 19.14
N VAL A 134 -0.54 -8.33 19.31
CA VAL A 134 -0.27 -9.68 18.80
C VAL A 134 -0.72 -10.72 19.83
N ARG A 135 -1.84 -11.39 19.54
CA ARG A 135 -2.41 -12.48 20.34
C ARG A 135 -1.85 -13.84 19.90
N ILE A 136 -0.75 -14.27 20.51
CA ILE A 136 -0.04 -15.54 20.17
C ILE A 136 -0.83 -16.78 20.63
N ASP A 137 -1.77 -16.60 21.54
CA ASP A 137 -2.72 -17.61 22.02
C ASP A 137 -3.72 -18.06 20.96
N ARG A 138 -3.87 -17.30 19.86
CA ARG A 138 -4.87 -17.59 18.82
C ARG A 138 -4.25 -17.87 17.45
N ARG A 139 -4.96 -18.68 16.65
CA ARG A 139 -4.54 -19.09 15.30
C ARG A 139 -4.29 -17.92 14.36
N ASP A 140 -4.99 -16.80 14.52
CA ASP A 140 -4.75 -15.55 13.77
C ASP A 140 -3.40 -14.91 14.11
N GLY A 141 -2.96 -14.94 15.37
CA GLY A 141 -1.64 -14.47 15.77
C GLY A 141 -0.52 -15.35 15.24
N ILE A 142 -0.68 -16.67 15.36
CA ILE A 142 0.30 -17.66 14.86
C ILE A 142 0.47 -17.53 13.33
N ALA A 143 -0.62 -17.39 12.58
CA ALA A 143 -0.56 -17.20 11.13
C ALA A 143 0.22 -15.94 10.73
N LYS A 144 0.06 -14.84 11.48
CA LYS A 144 0.79 -13.59 11.26
C LYS A 144 2.30 -13.74 11.52
N ILE A 145 2.70 -14.49 12.55
CA ILE A 145 4.11 -14.75 12.86
C ILE A 145 4.74 -15.67 11.79
N LEU A 146 4.11 -16.81 11.50
CA LEU A 146 4.61 -17.75 10.49
C LEU A 146 4.69 -17.10 9.11
N GLY A 147 3.69 -16.30 8.75
CA GLY A 147 3.70 -15.55 7.50
C GLY A 147 4.84 -14.53 7.42
N THR A 148 5.15 -13.86 8.53
CA THR A 148 6.30 -12.93 8.62
C THR A 148 7.62 -13.68 8.44
N LEU A 149 7.81 -14.82 9.12
CA LEU A 149 9.00 -15.66 8.98
C LEU A 149 9.17 -16.18 7.56
N ALA A 150 8.09 -16.62 6.92
CA ALA A 150 8.10 -17.08 5.53
C ALA A 150 8.49 -15.96 4.55
N CYS A 151 8.07 -14.71 4.78
CA CYS A 151 8.51 -13.57 3.97
C CYS A 151 10.00 -13.28 4.13
N VAL A 152 10.52 -13.32 5.37
CA VAL A 152 11.96 -13.13 5.64
C VAL A 152 12.78 -14.24 4.98
N ALA A 153 12.36 -15.50 5.15
CA ALA A 153 13.02 -16.64 4.52
C ALA A 153 12.97 -16.55 2.99
N GLY A 154 11.83 -16.16 2.41
CA GLY A 154 11.70 -15.94 0.97
C GLY A 154 12.65 -14.88 0.45
N ALA A 155 12.78 -13.74 1.13
CA ALA A 155 13.75 -12.69 0.78
C ALA A 155 15.21 -13.18 0.88
N SER A 156 15.53 -13.98 1.91
CA SER A 156 16.85 -14.62 2.04
C SER A 156 17.12 -15.58 0.89
N VAL A 157 16.13 -16.37 0.44
CA VAL A 157 16.26 -17.30 -0.70
C VAL A 157 16.52 -16.54 -2.00
N ILE A 158 15.81 -15.44 -2.28
CA ILE A 158 16.08 -14.61 -3.47
C ILE A 158 17.54 -14.13 -3.48
N THR A 159 18.09 -13.81 -2.32
CA THR A 159 19.45 -13.25 -2.18
C THR A 159 20.53 -14.33 -2.24
N LEU A 160 20.31 -15.47 -1.58
CA LEU A 160 21.34 -16.49 -1.35
C LEU A 160 21.26 -17.66 -2.33
N TYR A 161 20.14 -17.86 -3.02
CA TYR A 161 19.92 -18.98 -3.93
C TYR A 161 19.60 -18.47 -5.34
N LYS A 162 20.46 -18.76 -6.31
CA LYS A 162 20.22 -18.45 -7.74
C LYS A 162 19.45 -19.58 -8.43
N GLY A 163 19.95 -20.82 -8.41
CA GLY A 163 19.37 -21.92 -9.19
C GLY A 163 19.49 -21.71 -10.73
N PRO A 164 18.94 -22.61 -11.56
CA PRO A 164 18.99 -22.52 -13.03
C PRO A 164 18.22 -21.30 -13.57
N THR A 165 18.57 -20.85 -14.78
CA THR A 165 17.79 -19.80 -15.49
C THR A 165 16.50 -20.40 -16.01
N ILE A 166 15.37 -19.78 -15.69
CA ILE A 166 14.02 -20.25 -16.05
C ILE A 166 13.44 -19.44 -17.21
N PHE A 167 13.75 -18.14 -17.26
CA PHE A 167 13.25 -17.24 -18.31
C PHE A 167 14.35 -16.25 -18.71
N GLY A 168 14.49 -15.99 -20.00
CA GLY A 168 15.46 -15.05 -20.56
C GLY A 168 15.62 -15.26 -22.07
N PRO A 169 16.12 -14.27 -22.81
CA PRO A 169 16.34 -14.41 -24.25
C PRO A 169 17.22 -15.63 -24.51
N SER A 170 16.68 -16.63 -25.21
CA SER A 170 17.45 -17.76 -25.71
C SER A 170 18.44 -17.21 -26.72
N THR A 171 19.73 -17.27 -26.40
CA THR A 171 20.76 -17.10 -27.44
C THR A 171 20.64 -18.31 -28.38
N LEU A 172 19.75 -18.19 -29.39
CA LEU A 172 19.87 -18.97 -30.61
C LEU A 172 21.13 -18.47 -31.32
N ASN A 173 22.27 -19.00 -30.91
CA ASN A 173 23.46 -19.16 -31.73
C ASN A 173 24.22 -20.34 -31.14
N GLY A 174 24.23 -21.43 -31.90
CA GLY A 174 24.76 -22.71 -31.47
C GLY A 174 26.26 -22.67 -31.18
N THR A 175 26.67 -23.38 -30.15
CA THR A 175 27.55 -24.56 -30.25
C THR A 175 27.70 -25.12 -28.84
N ALA A 176 27.64 -26.44 -28.75
CA ALA A 176 27.88 -27.16 -27.51
C ALA A 176 29.32 -26.88 -27.02
N ALA A 177 29.43 -26.33 -25.81
CA ALA A 177 30.61 -26.49 -24.98
C ALA A 177 30.16 -26.54 -23.52
N SER A 178 30.13 -27.76 -22.98
CA SER A 178 30.25 -28.04 -21.56
C SER A 178 31.45 -27.28 -20.99
N SER A 179 31.20 -26.21 -20.25
CA SER A 179 32.20 -25.58 -19.39
C SER A 179 31.48 -25.12 -18.14
N PHE A 180 31.73 -25.86 -17.07
CA PHE A 180 31.41 -25.51 -15.70
C PHE A 180 32.28 -24.31 -15.32
N SER A 181 31.91 -23.14 -15.83
CA SER A 181 32.64 -21.89 -15.56
C SER A 181 31.97 -21.19 -14.39
N GLN A 182 32.65 -21.32 -13.27
CA GLN A 182 32.51 -20.63 -11.99
C GLN A 182 32.76 -19.09 -12.13
N ASP A 183 32.43 -18.48 -13.28
CA ASP A 183 32.84 -17.12 -13.66
C ASP A 183 31.72 -16.08 -13.61
N THR A 184 30.45 -16.48 -13.44
CA THR A 184 29.37 -15.48 -13.31
C THR A 184 29.18 -14.98 -11.87
N THR A 185 29.80 -15.63 -10.89
CA THR A 185 29.91 -15.10 -9.52
C THR A 185 30.85 -13.89 -9.50
N LEU A 186 31.91 -13.90 -10.30
CA LEU A 186 32.78 -12.75 -10.51
C LEU A 186 32.15 -11.68 -11.41
N LEU A 187 31.24 -11.99 -12.33
CA LEU A 187 30.56 -10.95 -13.12
C LEU A 187 29.45 -10.18 -12.37
N TRP A 188 29.04 -10.62 -11.16
CA TRP A 188 28.08 -9.88 -10.30
C TRP A 188 28.70 -9.38 -8.98
N VAL A 189 29.86 -9.90 -8.58
CA VAL A 189 30.68 -9.40 -7.45
C VAL A 189 31.81 -8.49 -7.95
N ASN A 190 32.17 -8.56 -9.23
CA ASN A 190 33.30 -7.88 -9.85
C ASN A 190 32.92 -7.23 -11.19
N ASP A 191 31.68 -6.73 -11.33
CA ASP A 191 31.38 -5.82 -12.44
C ASP A 191 32.25 -4.57 -12.26
N SER A 192 33.19 -4.42 -13.19
CA SER A 192 34.15 -3.33 -13.27
C SER A 192 33.50 -1.99 -13.66
N ASN A 193 32.18 -1.85 -13.46
CA ASN A 193 31.36 -0.66 -13.71
C ASN A 193 30.83 0.03 -12.45
N GLY A 194 31.47 -0.15 -11.29
CA GLY A 194 31.18 0.67 -10.09
C GLY A 194 29.80 0.46 -9.44
N LYS A 195 29.03 -0.56 -9.84
CA LYS A 195 27.73 -0.91 -9.23
C LYS A 195 27.91 -1.99 -8.15
N ASN A 196 27.46 -1.71 -6.93
CA ASN A 196 27.62 -2.59 -5.78
C ASN A 196 26.30 -3.26 -5.41
N TRP A 197 26.16 -4.53 -5.77
CA TRP A 197 24.94 -5.32 -5.54
C TRP A 197 24.52 -5.35 -4.06
N THR A 198 25.47 -5.52 -3.14
CA THR A 198 25.22 -5.54 -1.69
C THR A 198 24.64 -4.21 -1.22
N LEU A 199 25.20 -3.10 -1.69
CA LEU A 199 24.69 -1.76 -1.40
C LEU A 199 23.27 -1.59 -1.96
N GLY A 200 23.02 -2.14 -3.15
CA GLY A 200 21.69 -2.20 -3.74
C GLY A 200 20.66 -2.94 -2.87
N CYS A 201 21.02 -4.11 -2.32
CA CYS A 201 20.18 -4.83 -1.37
C CYS A 201 19.88 -4.01 -0.10
N ILE A 202 20.90 -3.35 0.47
CA ILE A 202 20.73 -2.51 1.66
C ILE A 202 19.76 -1.36 1.39
N TYR A 203 19.91 -0.68 0.26
CA TYR A 203 18.98 0.37 -0.13
C TYR A 203 17.56 -0.16 -0.34
N LEU A 204 17.38 -1.31 -1.00
CA LEU A 204 16.04 -1.87 -1.18
C LEU A 204 15.39 -2.32 0.14
N ILE A 205 16.16 -2.79 1.12
CA ILE A 205 15.66 -3.02 2.48
C ILE A 205 15.23 -1.69 3.12
N GLY A 206 16.05 -0.64 2.98
CA GLY A 206 15.71 0.72 3.41
C GLY A 206 14.42 1.25 2.78
N HIS A 207 14.21 0.97 1.49
CA HIS A 207 12.96 1.28 0.78
C HIS A 207 11.76 0.56 1.40
N CYS A 208 11.85 -0.76 1.63
CA CYS A 208 10.76 -1.53 2.24
C CYS A 208 10.45 -1.10 3.68
N LEU A 209 11.48 -0.78 4.47
CA LEU A 209 11.34 -0.23 5.83
C LEU A 209 10.67 1.15 5.80
N SER A 210 11.07 2.02 4.87
CA SER A 210 10.49 3.37 4.73
C SER A 210 9.04 3.31 4.26
N TRP A 211 8.70 2.41 3.33
CA TRP A 211 7.31 2.18 2.93
C TRP A 211 6.48 1.69 4.11
N SER A 212 6.95 0.67 4.83
CA SER A 212 6.27 0.15 6.01
C SER A 212 6.10 1.23 7.08
N GLY A 213 7.17 2.01 7.33
CA GLY A 213 7.24 3.22 8.16
C GLY A 213 6.08 4.15 7.89
N TRP A 214 5.98 4.57 6.63
CA TRP A 214 4.92 5.45 6.15
C TRP A 214 3.53 4.85 6.36
N LEU A 215 3.30 3.58 6.05
CA LEU A 215 1.98 2.93 6.24
C LEU A 215 1.54 2.94 7.71
N VAL A 216 2.46 2.65 8.64
CA VAL A 216 2.15 2.61 10.07
C VAL A 216 1.96 4.01 10.65
N LEU A 217 2.80 4.97 10.26
CA LEU A 217 2.70 6.36 10.71
C LEU A 217 1.50 7.09 10.09
N GLN A 218 1.08 6.72 8.89
CA GLN A 218 -0.05 7.36 8.22
C GLN A 218 -1.39 7.00 8.86
N ALA A 219 -1.55 5.78 9.39
CA ALA A 219 -2.80 5.35 10.01
C ALA A 219 -3.31 6.26 11.15
N PRO A 220 -2.50 6.66 12.17
CA PRO A 220 -2.97 7.58 13.21
C PRO A 220 -3.19 9.01 12.69
N VAL A 221 -2.46 9.44 11.67
CA VAL A 221 -2.65 10.76 11.05
C VAL A 221 -4.00 10.82 10.34
N LEU A 222 -4.34 9.81 9.54
CA LEU A 222 -5.63 9.74 8.85
C LEU A 222 -6.83 9.61 9.79
N LYS A 223 -6.65 9.11 11.02
CA LYS A 223 -7.70 9.14 12.06
C LYS A 223 -8.01 10.56 12.53
N LYS A 224 -7.01 11.44 12.56
CA LYS A 224 -7.16 12.84 12.98
C LYS A 224 -7.43 13.79 11.81
N TYR A 225 -7.04 13.39 10.60
CA TYR A 225 -7.15 14.15 9.37
C TYR A 225 -7.76 13.26 8.27
N PRO A 226 -9.10 13.10 8.23
CA PRO A 226 -9.79 12.11 7.40
C PRO A 226 -9.88 12.49 5.91
N ALA A 227 -8.89 13.24 5.38
CA ALA A 227 -8.82 13.70 4.00
C ALA A 227 -7.59 13.07 3.31
N ARG A 228 -7.76 11.89 2.69
CA ARG A 228 -6.66 11.04 2.18
C ARG A 228 -5.91 11.65 1.01
N LEU A 229 -6.62 12.28 0.06
CA LEU A 229 -6.01 12.94 -1.09
C LEU A 229 -5.24 14.19 -0.65
N SER A 230 -5.76 14.91 0.35
CA SER A 230 -5.13 16.08 0.95
C SER A 230 -3.86 15.69 1.70
N VAL A 231 -3.90 14.64 2.55
CA VAL A 231 -2.69 14.13 3.22
C VAL A 231 -1.66 13.70 2.18
N THR A 232 -2.05 12.97 1.13
CA THR A 232 -1.14 12.56 0.06
C THR A 232 -0.54 13.78 -0.65
N SER A 233 -1.35 14.79 -0.98
CA SER A 233 -0.89 16.03 -1.62
C SER A 233 0.12 16.78 -0.75
N TYR A 234 -0.13 16.89 0.56
CA TYR A 234 0.81 17.48 1.50
C TYR A 234 2.12 16.69 1.59
N THR A 235 2.05 15.35 1.59
CA THR A 235 3.26 14.53 1.60
C THR A 235 4.06 14.67 0.31
N CYS A 236 3.41 14.79 -0.86
CA CYS A 236 4.08 15.09 -2.12
C CYS A 236 4.72 16.48 -2.09
N PHE A 237 4.02 17.49 -1.58
CA PHE A 237 4.54 18.86 -1.45
C PHE A 237 5.81 18.92 -0.59
N PHE A 238 5.76 18.36 0.64
CA PHE A 238 6.94 18.31 1.48
C PHE A 238 8.05 17.41 0.91
N GLY A 239 7.69 16.35 0.18
CA GLY A 239 8.64 15.49 -0.52
C GLY A 239 9.40 16.24 -1.62
N VAL A 240 8.71 17.09 -2.39
CA VAL A 240 9.34 17.99 -3.38
C VAL A 240 10.33 18.92 -2.68
N ILE A 241 9.94 19.57 -1.58
CA ILE A 241 10.84 20.44 -0.81
C ILE A 241 12.07 19.68 -0.32
N GLN A 242 11.89 18.50 0.27
CA GLN A 242 12.97 17.69 0.79
C GLN A 242 13.95 17.25 -0.31
N PHE A 243 13.45 16.78 -1.46
CA PHE A 243 14.30 16.43 -2.58
C PHE A 243 14.97 17.65 -3.22
N LEU A 244 14.32 18.82 -3.28
CA LEU A 244 14.96 20.06 -3.73
C LEU A 244 16.11 20.47 -2.82
N ILE A 245 15.94 20.34 -1.50
CA ILE A 245 17.03 20.59 -0.53
C ILE A 245 18.18 19.61 -0.80
N ILE A 246 17.90 18.32 -0.95
CA ILE A 246 18.93 17.31 -1.26
C ILE A 246 19.63 17.64 -2.59
N ALA A 247 18.87 18.02 -3.62
CA ALA A 247 19.39 18.36 -4.93
C ALA A 247 20.29 19.61 -4.88
N ALA A 248 19.97 20.60 -4.06
CA ALA A 248 20.82 21.78 -3.88
C ALA A 248 22.24 21.43 -3.38
N PHE A 249 22.40 20.32 -2.65
CA PHE A 249 23.70 19.85 -2.19
C PHE A 249 24.37 18.86 -3.15
N ILE A 250 23.60 17.96 -3.76
CA ILE A 250 24.11 16.84 -4.58
C ILE A 250 24.20 17.20 -6.07
N GLU A 251 23.18 17.86 -6.62
CA GLU A 251 23.02 18.17 -8.04
C GLU A 251 23.34 19.64 -8.30
N ARG A 252 24.64 19.94 -8.34
CA ARG A 252 25.14 21.31 -8.60
C ARG A 252 25.19 21.67 -10.08
N ASP A 253 25.09 20.67 -10.96
CA ASP A 253 25.07 20.88 -12.39
C ASP A 253 23.65 21.20 -12.86
N ALA A 254 23.50 22.29 -13.62
CA ALA A 254 22.23 22.68 -14.20
C ALA A 254 21.78 21.71 -15.31
N ASP A 255 22.73 21.02 -15.96
CA ASP A 255 22.43 20.06 -17.02
C ASP A 255 21.64 18.85 -16.50
N ALA A 256 21.81 18.47 -15.23
CA ALA A 256 21.04 17.40 -14.59
C ALA A 256 19.52 17.67 -14.51
N TRP A 257 19.10 18.92 -14.70
CA TRP A 257 17.70 19.35 -14.73
C TRP A 257 17.13 19.49 -16.13
N ALA A 258 17.98 19.49 -17.16
CA ALA A 258 17.57 19.57 -18.54
C ALA A 258 16.98 18.23 -19.02
N PHE A 259 16.12 18.30 -20.04
CA PHE A 259 15.63 17.12 -20.74
C PHE A 259 16.39 16.99 -22.06
N HIS A 260 17.14 15.91 -22.23
CA HIS A 260 17.98 15.69 -23.40
C HIS A 260 17.26 14.86 -24.48
N SER A 261 16.25 14.08 -24.09
CA SER A 261 15.51 13.21 -25.01
C SER A 261 14.01 13.10 -24.72
N GLY A 262 13.22 12.82 -25.76
CA GLY A 262 11.78 12.56 -25.61
C GLY A 262 11.49 11.31 -24.76
N SER A 263 12.42 10.35 -24.74
CA SER A 263 12.36 9.17 -23.86
C SER A 263 12.49 9.55 -22.39
N GLU A 264 13.37 10.47 -22.01
CA GLU A 264 13.47 10.93 -20.62
C GLU A 264 12.17 11.57 -20.15
N VAL A 265 11.61 12.47 -20.98
CA VAL A 265 10.32 13.10 -20.70
C VAL A 265 9.22 12.05 -20.54
N PHE A 266 9.16 11.06 -21.43
CA PHE A 266 8.20 9.96 -21.31
C PHE A 266 8.33 9.20 -19.99
N THR A 267 9.55 8.85 -19.58
CA THR A 267 9.76 8.10 -18.33
C THR A 267 9.32 8.89 -17.09
N ILE A 268 9.58 10.19 -17.07
CA ILE A 268 9.19 11.09 -15.97
C ILE A 268 7.68 11.31 -15.95
N LEU A 269 7.05 11.52 -17.11
CA LEU A 269 5.60 11.65 -17.23
C LEU A 269 4.89 10.37 -16.79
N TYR A 270 5.37 9.20 -17.23
CA TYR A 270 4.82 7.91 -16.81
C TYR A 270 4.92 7.74 -15.30
N ALA A 271 6.08 8.04 -14.70
CA ALA A 271 6.29 7.94 -13.26
C ALA A 271 5.39 8.87 -12.46
N GLY A 272 5.24 10.13 -12.87
CA GLY A 272 4.41 11.12 -12.19
C GLY A 272 2.91 10.88 -12.37
N PHE A 273 2.48 10.67 -13.62
CA PHE A 273 1.07 10.55 -13.97
C PHE A 273 0.50 9.17 -13.63
N ILE A 274 1.10 8.10 -14.16
CA ILE A 274 0.59 6.73 -13.94
C ILE A 274 0.94 6.25 -12.54
N ALA A 275 2.23 6.24 -12.18
CA ALA A 275 2.70 5.57 -10.97
C ALA A 275 2.48 6.34 -9.67
N SER A 276 2.13 7.62 -9.75
CA SER A 276 1.83 8.45 -8.57
C SER A 276 0.41 9.03 -8.64
N GLY A 277 0.08 9.85 -9.64
CA GLY A 277 -1.25 10.49 -9.72
C GLY A 277 -2.40 9.49 -9.78
N VAL A 278 -2.51 8.75 -10.89
CA VAL A 278 -3.59 7.77 -11.11
C VAL A 278 -3.49 6.63 -10.11
N ALA A 279 -2.29 6.07 -9.94
CA ALA A 279 -2.08 4.94 -9.06
C ALA A 279 -2.49 5.23 -7.60
N PHE A 280 -2.12 6.37 -7.03
CA PHE A 280 -2.51 6.69 -5.66
C PHE A 280 -4.03 6.88 -5.53
N ALA A 281 -4.67 7.55 -6.50
CA ALA A 281 -6.13 7.74 -6.47
C ALA A 281 -6.89 6.41 -6.55
N VAL A 282 -6.57 5.56 -7.53
CA VAL A 282 -7.17 4.23 -7.68
C VAL A 282 -6.85 3.35 -6.47
N GLN A 283 -5.61 3.42 -5.97
CA GLN A 283 -5.20 2.66 -4.80
C GLN A 283 -6.01 3.04 -3.57
N ILE A 284 -6.19 4.33 -3.30
CA ILE A 284 -7.00 4.84 -2.20
C ILE A 284 -8.45 4.35 -2.33
N TRP A 285 -9.03 4.44 -3.52
CA TRP A 285 -10.38 3.96 -3.79
C TRP A 285 -10.52 2.44 -3.56
N CYS A 286 -9.57 1.63 -4.05
CA CYS A 286 -9.57 0.19 -3.81
C CYS A 286 -9.37 -0.16 -2.32
N ILE A 287 -8.58 0.59 -1.57
CA ILE A 287 -8.43 0.42 -0.12
C ILE A 287 -9.73 0.76 0.60
N ASP A 288 -10.43 1.80 0.17
CA ASP A 288 -11.68 2.24 0.77
C ASP A 288 -12.80 1.21 0.57
N ARG A 289 -12.91 0.65 -0.66
CA ARG A 289 -13.96 -0.29 -1.05
C ARG A 289 -13.65 -1.75 -0.73
N GLY A 290 -12.45 -2.21 -1.07
CA GLY A 290 -12.02 -3.60 -0.88
C GLY A 290 -11.23 -3.84 0.41
N GLY A 291 -10.79 -2.78 1.08
CA GLY A 291 -9.91 -2.87 2.24
C GLY A 291 -8.43 -3.03 1.86
N PRO A 292 -7.51 -2.73 2.79
CA PRO A 292 -6.06 -2.82 2.55
C PRO A 292 -5.56 -4.25 2.33
N VAL A 293 -6.30 -5.26 2.82
CA VAL A 293 -5.95 -6.68 2.62
C VAL A 293 -6.19 -7.09 1.18
N PHE A 294 -7.33 -6.69 0.60
CA PHE A 294 -7.66 -6.97 -0.80
C PHE A 294 -6.56 -6.48 -1.73
N VAL A 295 -6.13 -5.24 -1.55
CA VAL A 295 -5.04 -4.62 -2.30
C VAL A 295 -3.73 -5.42 -2.20
N ALA A 296 -3.34 -5.79 -0.99
CA ALA A 296 -2.06 -6.46 -0.76
C ALA A 296 -1.97 -7.83 -1.44
N VAL A 297 -3.09 -8.55 -1.62
CA VAL A 297 -3.11 -9.85 -2.33
C VAL A 297 -2.72 -9.71 -3.81
N TYR A 298 -2.84 -8.53 -4.40
CA TYR A 298 -2.44 -8.27 -5.79
C TYR A 298 -0.96 -7.93 -5.96
N GLN A 299 -0.22 -7.62 -4.89
CA GLN A 299 1.20 -7.26 -4.97
C GLN A 299 2.06 -8.31 -5.70
N PRO A 300 1.87 -9.63 -5.49
CA PRO A 300 2.64 -10.64 -6.22
C PRO A 300 2.42 -10.64 -7.74
N VAL A 301 1.24 -10.22 -8.19
CA VAL A 301 0.94 -10.07 -9.63
C VAL A 301 1.85 -9.01 -10.22
N GLN A 302 2.10 -7.91 -9.50
CA GLN A 302 3.08 -6.88 -9.89
C GLN A 302 4.44 -7.51 -10.19
N THR A 303 4.97 -8.32 -9.27
CA THR A 303 6.29 -8.96 -9.40
C THR A 303 6.37 -9.85 -10.63
N LEU A 304 5.32 -10.66 -10.88
CA LEU A 304 5.27 -11.52 -12.06
C LEU A 304 5.30 -10.69 -13.36
N VAL A 305 4.48 -9.63 -13.43
CA VAL A 305 4.42 -8.76 -14.60
C VAL A 305 5.75 -8.00 -14.78
N VAL A 306 6.41 -7.57 -13.70
CA VAL A 306 7.77 -6.97 -13.75
C VAL A 306 8.76 -7.97 -14.33
N ALA A 307 8.78 -9.21 -13.86
CA ALA A 307 9.72 -10.23 -14.35
C ALA A 307 9.58 -10.45 -15.86
N ILE A 308 8.33 -10.54 -16.35
CA ILE A 308 8.06 -10.69 -17.78
C ILE A 308 8.51 -9.45 -18.55
N MET A 309 8.08 -8.25 -18.13
CA MET A 309 8.42 -7.02 -18.86
C MET A 309 9.93 -6.71 -18.82
N ALA A 310 10.59 -6.91 -17.69
CA ALA A 310 12.02 -6.71 -17.56
C ALA A 310 12.81 -7.73 -18.39
N SER A 311 12.35 -8.98 -18.49
CA SER A 311 12.97 -9.97 -19.38
C SER A 311 12.84 -9.58 -20.86
N LEU A 312 11.65 -9.12 -21.28
CA LEU A 312 11.40 -8.73 -22.68
C LEU A 312 12.07 -7.41 -23.08
N THR A 313 12.11 -6.42 -22.19
CA THR A 313 12.58 -5.05 -22.51
C THR A 313 14.04 -4.80 -22.14
N LEU A 314 14.50 -5.37 -21.03
CA LEU A 314 15.85 -5.17 -20.49
C LEU A 314 16.74 -6.41 -20.66
N GLY A 315 16.20 -7.51 -21.19
CA GLY A 315 16.94 -8.76 -21.39
C GLY A 315 17.25 -9.51 -20.09
N GLU A 316 16.52 -9.25 -19.00
CA GLU A 316 16.79 -9.88 -17.71
C GLU A 316 16.59 -11.40 -17.76
N LYS A 317 17.57 -12.11 -17.19
CA LYS A 317 17.48 -13.55 -16.94
C LYS A 317 16.92 -13.77 -15.55
N PHE A 318 15.82 -14.52 -15.46
CA PHE A 318 15.16 -14.86 -14.22
C PHE A 318 15.58 -16.25 -13.75
N TYR A 319 16.14 -16.32 -12.55
CA TYR A 319 16.67 -17.55 -11.98
C TYR A 319 15.65 -18.22 -11.04
N LEU A 320 15.74 -19.55 -10.92
CA LEU A 320 14.80 -20.38 -10.15
C LEU A 320 14.65 -19.93 -8.70
N GLY A 321 15.72 -19.49 -8.05
CA GLY A 321 15.66 -19.02 -6.67
C GLY A 321 14.87 -17.73 -6.48
N GLY A 322 14.77 -16.91 -7.54
CA GLY A 322 13.81 -15.80 -7.59
C GLY A 322 12.36 -16.29 -7.55
N ILE A 323 12.03 -17.39 -8.26
CA ILE A 323 10.68 -18.00 -8.23
C ILE A 323 10.39 -18.58 -6.86
N ILE A 324 11.29 -19.41 -6.33
CA ILE A 324 11.09 -20.08 -5.04
C ILE A 324 10.92 -19.04 -3.93
N GLY A 325 11.82 -18.04 -3.91
CA GLY A 325 11.73 -16.94 -2.95
C GLY A 325 10.44 -16.12 -3.12
N ALA A 326 10.04 -15.79 -4.35
CA ALA A 326 8.78 -15.09 -4.61
C ALA A 326 7.58 -15.91 -4.11
N VAL A 327 7.48 -17.20 -4.42
CA VAL A 327 6.41 -18.10 -3.95
C VAL A 327 6.36 -18.15 -2.42
N MET A 328 7.52 -18.26 -1.76
CA MET A 328 7.59 -18.21 -0.30
C MET A 328 7.05 -16.90 0.27
N ILE A 329 7.38 -15.75 -0.37
CA ILE A 329 6.86 -14.46 0.05
C ILE A 329 5.34 -14.37 -0.19
N VAL A 330 4.81 -14.89 -1.32
CA VAL A 330 3.36 -14.91 -1.58
C VAL A 330 2.63 -15.72 -0.50
N ILE A 331 3.13 -16.92 -0.19
CA ILE A 331 2.56 -17.77 0.87
C ILE A 331 2.63 -17.05 2.22
N GLY A 332 3.77 -16.45 2.55
CA GLY A 332 3.96 -15.69 3.78
C GLY A 332 3.00 -14.51 3.90
N LEU A 333 2.86 -13.74 2.84
CA LEU A 333 1.93 -12.62 2.74
C LEU A 333 0.49 -13.09 2.93
N TYR A 334 0.08 -14.17 2.26
CA TYR A 334 -1.25 -14.74 2.41
C TYR A 334 -1.54 -15.12 3.86
N LEU A 335 -0.60 -15.75 4.56
CA LEU A 335 -0.77 -16.11 5.98
C LEU A 335 -0.94 -14.88 6.89
N VAL A 336 -0.14 -13.82 6.67
CA VAL A 336 -0.28 -12.55 7.42
C VAL A 336 -1.65 -11.92 7.20
N LEU A 337 -2.06 -11.82 5.93
CA LEU A 337 -3.32 -11.22 5.53
C LEU A 337 -4.53 -12.02 6.01
N TRP A 338 -4.45 -13.35 5.92
CA TRP A 338 -5.48 -14.25 6.42
C TRP A 338 -5.62 -14.15 7.94
N GLY A 339 -4.51 -14.12 8.67
CA GLY A 339 -4.53 -13.90 10.12
C GLY A 339 -5.20 -12.58 10.50
N LYS A 340 -4.88 -11.49 9.78
CA LYS A 340 -5.52 -10.18 10.00
C LYS A 340 -7.01 -10.17 9.65
N SER A 341 -7.41 -10.85 8.58
CA SER A 341 -8.82 -11.01 8.21
C SER A 341 -9.61 -11.75 9.29
N LYS A 342 -9.06 -12.86 9.81
CA LYS A 342 -9.68 -13.62 10.90
C LYS A 342 -9.78 -12.78 12.17
N GLU A 343 -8.73 -12.07 12.55
CA GLU A 343 -8.74 -11.17 13.71
C GLU A 343 -9.89 -10.15 13.65
N ARG A 344 -10.08 -9.50 12.49
CA ARG A 344 -11.19 -8.56 12.25
C ARG A 344 -12.55 -9.25 12.37
N ALA A 345 -12.71 -10.42 11.77
CA ALA A 345 -13.96 -11.18 11.84
C ALA A 345 -14.31 -11.56 13.29
N PHE A 346 -13.31 -11.91 14.11
CA PHE A 346 -13.52 -12.16 15.53
C PHE A 346 -13.88 -10.90 16.30
N ALA A 347 -13.19 -9.78 16.07
CA ALA A 347 -13.52 -8.51 16.71
C ALA A 347 -14.95 -8.04 16.37
N ALA A 348 -15.40 -8.25 15.13
CA ALA A 348 -16.78 -7.96 14.71
C ALA A 348 -17.81 -8.84 15.43
N LYS A 349 -17.53 -10.15 15.60
CA LYS A 349 -18.39 -11.05 16.37
C LYS A 349 -18.47 -10.66 17.84
N GLU A 350 -17.35 -10.27 18.44
CA GLU A 350 -17.27 -9.81 19.83
C GLU A 350 -18.07 -8.51 20.02
N ALA A 351 -17.94 -7.55 19.10
CA ALA A 351 -18.73 -6.32 19.10
C ALA A 351 -20.23 -6.59 18.94
N ALA A 352 -20.63 -7.51 18.04
CA ALA A 352 -22.02 -7.90 17.88
C ALA A 352 -22.60 -8.58 19.13
N ALA A 353 -21.81 -9.41 19.82
CA ALA A 353 -22.22 -10.06 21.07
C ALA A 353 -22.34 -9.04 22.24
N LEU A 354 -21.47 -8.02 22.30
CA LEU A 354 -21.63 -6.92 23.25
C LEU A 354 -22.89 -6.11 22.95
N ALA A 355 -23.16 -5.80 21.69
CA ALA A 355 -24.36 -5.05 21.30
C ALA A 355 -25.65 -5.82 21.65
N SER A 356 -25.70 -7.13 21.43
CA SER A 356 -26.86 -7.95 21.79
C SER A 356 -27.09 -8.03 23.30
N SER A 357 -26.02 -8.21 24.09
CA SER A 357 -26.12 -8.29 25.55
C SER A 357 -26.49 -6.95 26.21
N THR A 358 -26.07 -5.82 25.62
CA THR A 358 -26.48 -4.48 26.09
C THR A 358 -27.97 -4.23 25.86
N CYS A 359 -28.49 -4.68 24.71
CA CYS A 359 -29.92 -4.58 24.37
C CYS A 359 -30.81 -5.45 25.28
N GLU A 360 -30.35 -6.67 25.62
CA GLU A 360 -31.05 -7.54 26.59
C GLU A 360 -31.09 -6.92 27.99
N HIS A 361 -30.00 -6.28 28.42
CA HIS A 361 -29.92 -5.67 29.75
C HIS A 361 -30.82 -4.42 29.89
N GLU A 362 -31.00 -3.63 28.83
CA GLU A 362 -31.96 -2.52 28.80
C GLU A 362 -33.41 -3.01 28.74
N GLY A 363 -33.70 -4.05 27.94
CA GLY A 363 -35.01 -4.68 27.89
C GLY A 363 -35.45 -5.29 29.24
N HIS A 364 -34.52 -5.91 29.96
CA HIS A 364 -34.80 -6.46 31.29
C HIS A 364 -35.02 -5.38 32.35
N ARG A 365 -34.34 -4.22 32.23
CA ARG A 365 -34.51 -3.09 33.15
C ARG A 365 -35.85 -2.37 32.95
N GLN A 366 -36.35 -2.31 31.71
CA GLN A 366 -37.71 -1.83 31.42
C GLN A 366 -38.79 -2.83 31.86
N ALA A 367 -38.58 -4.14 31.68
CA ALA A 367 -39.53 -5.17 32.10
C ALA A 367 -39.67 -5.29 33.64
N VAL A 368 -38.60 -5.03 34.39
CA VAL A 368 -38.60 -5.06 35.87
C VAL A 368 -39.24 -3.80 36.49
N GLN A 369 -39.41 -2.71 35.73
CA GLN A 369 -40.01 -1.46 36.22
C GLN A 369 -41.52 -1.32 35.98
N LEU A 370 -42.20 -2.31 35.38
CA LEU A 370 -43.66 -2.31 35.28
C LEU A 370 -44.30 -2.92 36.54
N PRO A 371 -45.00 -2.15 37.40
CA PRO A 371 -45.79 -2.74 38.46
C PRO A 371 -47.09 -3.30 37.86
N SER A 372 -47.35 -4.57 38.12
CA SER A 372 -48.63 -5.23 37.87
C SER A 372 -49.76 -4.52 38.64
N ARG A 373 -50.60 -3.75 37.94
CA ARG A 373 -51.93 -3.35 38.43
C ARG A 373 -53.01 -3.86 37.48
N PRO A 374 -54.13 -4.41 38.00
CA PRO A 374 -55.22 -4.91 37.16
C PRO A 374 -56.04 -3.74 36.59
N PRO A 375 -56.80 -3.96 35.50
CA PRO A 375 -57.49 -2.88 34.80
C PRO A 375 -58.78 -2.51 35.53
N LEU A 376 -58.93 -1.24 35.89
CA LEU A 376 -60.23 -0.64 36.16
C LEU A 376 -60.53 0.38 35.05
N LEU A 377 -61.58 0.07 34.32
CA LEU A 377 -62.27 0.94 33.36
C LEU A 377 -62.57 2.30 33.99
N THR A 378 -62.06 3.38 33.42
CA THR A 378 -62.89 4.58 33.21
C THR A 378 -62.34 5.41 32.07
N SER A 379 -63.20 5.54 31.05
CA SER A 379 -63.16 6.54 30.00
C SER A 379 -63.08 7.95 30.59
N LEU A 380 -62.24 8.81 30.01
CA LEU A 380 -62.57 10.22 29.73
C LEU A 380 -61.53 10.83 28.78
N TYR A 381 -62.03 11.77 27.99
CA TYR A 381 -61.62 12.12 26.63
C TYR A 381 -61.05 13.56 26.61
N PHE A 382 -60.23 13.87 25.59
CA PHE A 382 -59.77 15.19 25.08
C PHE A 382 -58.54 15.88 25.74
N PRO A 383 -57.82 16.78 25.03
CA PRO A 383 -56.99 16.59 23.83
C PRO A 383 -55.59 17.29 23.99
N PRO A 384 -54.72 17.38 22.96
CA PRO A 384 -53.27 17.55 23.14
C PRO A 384 -52.79 18.99 22.96
N PHE A 385 -51.79 19.45 23.73
CA PHE A 385 -50.87 20.52 23.29
C PHE A 385 -49.54 20.53 24.07
N ASN A 386 -48.50 20.01 23.40
CA ASN A 386 -47.19 20.61 23.11
C ASN A 386 -46.47 21.52 24.14
N HIS A 387 -45.32 21.06 24.64
CA HIS A 387 -44.04 21.80 24.68
C HIS A 387 -42.92 20.77 24.95
N ARG A 388 -42.13 20.41 23.92
CA ARG A 388 -40.72 20.80 23.73
C ARG A 388 -39.87 20.77 25.00
N GLU A 389 -38.98 19.78 25.02
CA GLU A 389 -37.55 19.79 25.42
C GLU A 389 -37.21 18.57 26.28
N CYS A 390 -36.70 17.53 25.61
CA CYS A 390 -35.81 16.58 26.27
C CYS A 390 -34.69 16.26 25.29
N LEU A 391 -33.46 16.51 25.76
CA LEU A 391 -32.20 16.52 25.02
C LEU A 391 -32.04 15.32 24.07
N MET A 392 -31.87 15.61 22.79
CA MET A 392 -31.12 14.74 21.88
C MET A 392 -29.66 14.69 22.34
N VAL A 393 -29.27 13.58 22.96
CA VAL A 393 -27.88 13.13 22.86
C VAL A 393 -27.76 12.47 21.49
N SER A 394 -27.36 13.26 20.49
CA SER A 394 -27.01 12.76 19.16
C SER A 394 -25.74 11.91 19.28
N ILE A 395 -25.90 10.59 19.32
CA ILE A 395 -24.84 9.66 18.98
C ILE A 395 -24.95 9.47 17.46
N ASP A 396 -23.99 10.02 16.72
CA ASP A 396 -23.89 9.91 15.27
C ASP A 396 -24.02 8.44 14.81
N PRO A 397 -25.05 8.09 14.02
CA PRO A 397 -25.12 6.81 13.35
C PRO A 397 -24.32 6.89 12.04
N LEU A 398 -22.99 6.84 12.12
CA LEU A 398 -22.12 6.72 10.93
C LEU A 398 -21.12 5.55 11.01
N PHE A 399 -21.26 4.67 12.01
CA PHE A 399 -20.38 3.52 12.22
C PHE A 399 -21.08 2.16 12.31
N MET A 400 -22.38 2.10 12.04
CA MET A 400 -23.14 0.87 11.91
C MET A 400 -23.78 0.85 10.54
N ASP A 401 -23.09 0.31 9.54
CA ASP A 401 -23.67 -0.43 8.42
C ASP A 401 -22.54 -1.03 7.58
N PHE A 402 -21.99 -2.15 8.06
CA PHE A 402 -21.15 -3.06 7.29
C PHE A 402 -21.47 -4.51 7.71
N ASN A 403 -22.52 -5.04 7.08
CA ASN A 403 -22.92 -6.45 6.87
C ASN A 403 -24.39 -6.35 6.43
N TYR A 404 -24.85 -6.78 5.26
CA TYR A 404 -24.90 -8.13 4.66
C TYR A 404 -24.80 -7.95 3.11
N ALA A 405 -24.40 -8.88 2.24
CA ALA A 405 -24.71 -10.31 2.20
C ALA A 405 -23.61 -11.11 1.47
N LEU A 406 -23.31 -12.27 2.05
CA LEU A 406 -22.73 -13.44 1.38
C LEU A 406 -23.80 -14.08 0.49
N ILE A 407 -23.53 -14.17 -0.81
CA ILE A 407 -23.45 -15.44 -1.57
C ILE A 407 -22.25 -15.31 -2.51
#